data_AF-A0A350DFI9-F1
#
_entry.id   AF-A0A350DFI9-F1
#
_cell.length_a   1.000
_cell.length_b   1.000
_cell.length_c   1.000
_cell.angle_alpha   90.00
_cell.angle_beta   90.00
_cell.angle_gamma   90.00
#
_symmetry.space_group_name_H-M   'P 1'
#
loop_
_entity.id
_entity.type
_entity.pdbx_description
1 polymer ?
#
loop_
_entity_poly.entity_id
_entity_poly.type
_entity_poly.pdbx_seq_one_letter_code
_entity_poly.pdbx_strand_id
1 'polypeptide(L)'
;MLIFQMFPAVLSLVALYALFDRLGQFVGWLGINTHGALIVASLGAVALHIWTIKGYFESIDGSLEEAAMVDGASTWQAFRYILLPLSIPILMVVFILAFVMSIMEYPMASVLLVDEHKLTLAVGAQQYLADHNQRWGNFAAAAVLSGLPITVAFLICQRWIIGGLTAGGVKG
;
A
#
# COMPACT_ATOMS: atom_id res chain seq x y z
N MET A 1 -14.95 8.67 -5.09
CA MET A 1 -13.69 7.92 -5.28
C MET A 1 -13.88 6.42 -5.07
N LEU A 2 -14.46 5.94 -3.97
CA LEU A 2 -14.65 4.49 -3.74
C LEU A 2 -15.41 3.78 -4.86
N ILE A 3 -16.49 4.40 -5.38
CA ILE A 3 -17.30 3.84 -6.49
C ILE A 3 -16.45 3.61 -7.76
N PHE A 4 -15.52 4.50 -8.07
CA PHE A 4 -14.63 4.34 -9.23
C PHE A 4 -13.62 3.19 -9.04
N GLN A 5 -13.21 2.93 -7.80
CA GLN A 5 -12.28 1.82 -7.47
C GLN A 5 -12.96 0.45 -7.52
N MET A 6 -14.30 0.39 -7.53
CA MET A 6 -15.08 -0.84 -7.72
C MET A 6 -15.20 -1.26 -9.19
N PHE A 7 -14.71 -0.46 -10.13
CA PHE A 7 -14.70 -0.81 -11.55
C PHE A 7 -13.72 -1.98 -11.81
N PRO A 8 -14.08 -2.98 -12.64
CA PRO A 8 -13.22 -4.15 -12.86
C PRO A 8 -11.83 -3.81 -13.42
N ALA A 9 -10.79 -4.17 -12.68
CA ALA A 9 -9.40 -3.87 -13.02
C ALA A 9 -8.84 -4.66 -14.22
N VAL A 10 -9.53 -5.71 -14.69
CA VAL A 10 -9.02 -6.53 -15.81
C VAL A 10 -8.91 -5.70 -17.10
N LEU A 11 -9.87 -4.79 -17.33
CA LEU A 11 -9.84 -3.89 -18.49
C LEU A 11 -8.82 -2.77 -18.34
N SER A 12 -8.38 -2.44 -17.11
CA SER A 12 -7.40 -1.38 -16.90
C SER A 12 -5.99 -1.81 -17.27
N LEU A 13 -5.69 -3.10 -17.38
CA LEU A 13 -4.35 -3.62 -17.71
C LEU A 13 -3.85 -3.13 -19.08
N VAL A 14 -4.72 -3.11 -20.09
CA VAL A 14 -4.36 -2.62 -21.45
C VAL A 14 -4.03 -1.14 -21.41
N ALA A 15 -4.84 -0.35 -20.68
CA ALA A 15 -4.61 1.08 -20.52
C ALA A 15 -3.33 1.37 -19.71
N LEU A 16 -3.07 0.58 -18.66
CA LEU A 16 -1.87 0.64 -17.84
C LEU A 16 -0.61 0.37 -18.66
N TYR A 17 -0.63 -0.70 -19.47
CA TYR A 17 0.49 -1.02 -20.37
C TYR A 17 0.77 0.13 -21.34
N ALA A 18 -0.26 0.60 -22.06
CA ALA A 18 -0.10 1.70 -23.02
C ALA A 18 0.39 2.99 -22.36
N LEU A 19 -0.06 3.27 -21.13
CA LEU A 19 0.39 4.42 -20.36
C LEU A 19 1.89 4.33 -20.04
N PHE A 20 2.34 3.25 -19.43
CA PHE A 20 3.74 3.10 -19.00
C PHE A 20 4.71 2.85 -20.15
N ASP A 21 4.26 2.27 -21.26
CA ASP A 21 5.04 2.22 -22.51
C ASP A 21 5.33 3.63 -23.04
N ARG A 22 4.30 4.47 -23.13
CA ARG A 22 4.45 5.86 -23.55
C ARG A 22 5.26 6.69 -22.55
N LEU A 23 5.04 6.49 -21.25
CA LEU A 23 5.72 7.24 -20.21
C LEU A 23 7.22 6.90 -20.15
N GLY A 24 7.58 5.64 -20.42
CA GLY A 24 8.97 5.19 -20.54
C GLY A 24 9.78 5.91 -21.62
N GLN A 25 9.13 6.41 -22.67
CA GLN A 25 9.79 7.20 -23.73
C GLN A 25 10.26 8.57 -23.23
N PHE A 26 9.62 9.12 -22.19
CA PHE A 26 9.99 10.41 -21.58
C PHE A 26 10.77 10.24 -20.29
N VAL A 27 10.42 9.23 -19.48
CA VAL A 27 10.96 8.96 -18.15
C VAL A 27 11.31 7.48 -18.04
N GLY A 28 12.55 7.13 -18.38
CA GLY A 28 12.97 5.73 -18.54
C GLY A 28 12.76 4.84 -17.30
N TRP A 29 12.85 5.38 -16.07
CA TRP A 29 12.61 4.60 -14.84
C TRP A 29 11.12 4.32 -14.56
N LEU A 30 10.22 4.92 -15.33
CA LEU A 30 8.77 4.66 -15.36
C LEU A 30 8.37 3.96 -16.67
N GLY A 31 9.30 3.34 -17.39
CA GLY A 31 8.96 2.53 -18.55
C GLY A 31 8.46 1.14 -18.18
N ILE A 32 7.96 0.42 -19.17
CA ILE A 32 7.77 -1.03 -19.06
C ILE A 32 9.10 -1.67 -18.65
N ASN A 33 9.00 -2.78 -17.91
CA ASN A 33 10.09 -3.57 -17.40
C ASN A 33 10.95 -2.84 -16.34
N THR A 34 10.28 -2.01 -15.52
CA THR A 34 10.87 -1.29 -14.38
C THR A 34 10.03 -1.43 -13.10
N HIS A 35 10.68 -1.50 -11.94
CA HIS A 35 9.99 -1.48 -10.65
C HIS A 35 9.33 -0.13 -10.37
N GLY A 36 9.84 0.97 -10.93
CA GLY A 36 9.25 2.30 -10.77
C GLY A 36 7.84 2.38 -11.34
N ALA A 37 7.64 1.81 -12.54
CA ALA A 37 6.31 1.72 -13.15
C ALA A 37 5.32 0.96 -12.25
N LEU A 38 5.72 -0.19 -11.72
CA LEU A 38 4.88 -0.99 -10.81
C LEU A 38 4.53 -0.20 -9.53
N ILE A 39 5.53 0.42 -8.88
CA ILE A 39 5.30 1.22 -7.66
C ILE A 39 4.30 2.34 -7.94
N VAL A 40 4.50 3.12 -9.01
CA VAL A 40 3.61 4.24 -9.34
C VAL A 40 2.20 3.76 -9.71
N ALA A 41 2.07 2.64 -10.44
CA ALA A 41 0.77 2.03 -10.72
C ALA A 41 0.02 1.68 -9.42
N SER A 42 0.71 1.11 -8.43
CA SER A 42 0.12 0.76 -7.14
C SER A 42 -0.31 1.97 -6.29
N LEU A 43 0.31 3.14 -6.46
CA LEU A 43 -0.09 4.37 -5.75
C LEU A 43 -1.52 4.84 -6.09
N GLY A 44 -2.10 4.37 -7.19
CA GLY A 44 -3.49 4.65 -7.54
C GLY A 44 -4.52 4.00 -6.60
N ALA A 45 -4.14 2.94 -5.88
CA ALA A 45 -5.04 2.12 -5.06
C ALA A 45 -5.31 2.69 -3.65
N VAL A 46 -5.31 4.01 -3.48
CA VAL A 46 -5.36 4.67 -2.15
C VAL A 46 -6.75 4.98 -1.61
N ALA A 47 -7.81 4.90 -2.42
CA ALA A 47 -9.11 5.45 -2.02
C ALA A 47 -9.69 4.77 -0.76
N LEU A 48 -9.62 3.44 -0.63
CA LEU A 48 -10.01 2.77 0.62
C LEU A 48 -9.19 3.26 1.82
N HIS A 49 -7.87 3.38 1.67
CA HIS A 49 -6.96 3.83 2.73
C HIS A 49 -7.28 5.26 3.18
N ILE A 50 -7.62 6.16 2.26
CA ILE A 50 -8.04 7.53 2.58
C ILE A 50 -9.28 7.52 3.47
N TRP A 51 -10.29 6.71 3.14
CA TRP A 51 -11.51 6.62 3.95
C TRP A 51 -11.25 6.01 5.33
N THR A 52 -10.38 5.01 5.42
CA THR A 52 -9.98 4.40 6.69
C THR A 52 -9.26 5.41 7.59
N ILE A 53 -8.29 6.17 7.05
CA ILE A 53 -7.56 7.19 7.81
C ILE A 53 -8.49 8.33 8.21
N LYS A 54 -9.36 8.78 7.30
CA LYS A 54 -10.35 9.84 7.59
C LYS A 54 -11.25 9.46 8.76
N GLY A 55 -11.83 8.25 8.73
CA GLY A 55 -12.71 7.79 9.82
C GLY A 55 -12.00 7.73 11.17
N TYR A 56 -10.69 7.43 11.18
CA TYR A 56 -9.88 7.46 12.39
C TYR A 56 -9.59 8.90 12.85
N PHE A 57 -9.25 9.81 11.94
CA PHE A 57 -9.05 11.22 12.28
C PHE A 57 -10.31 11.81 12.93
N GLU A 58 -11.50 11.47 12.41
CA GLU A 58 -12.79 11.92 12.97
C GLU A 58 -13.08 11.37 14.38
N SER A 59 -12.35 10.35 14.84
CA SER A 59 -12.45 9.81 16.21
C SER A 59 -11.56 10.52 17.23
N ILE A 60 -10.61 11.34 16.77
CA ILE A 60 -9.72 12.12 17.63
C ILE A 60 -10.44 13.43 17.97
N ASP A 61 -10.38 13.84 19.24
CA ASP A 61 -11.01 15.08 19.70
C ASP A 61 -10.35 16.31 19.03
N GLY A 62 -11.16 17.07 18.28
CA GLY A 62 -10.71 18.25 17.55
C GLY A 62 -10.18 19.38 18.44
N SER A 63 -10.53 19.39 19.73
CA SER A 63 -10.03 20.39 20.69
C SER A 63 -8.51 20.36 20.85
N LEU A 64 -7.86 19.21 20.57
CA LEU A 64 -6.40 19.09 20.60
C LEU A 64 -5.74 19.92 19.49
N GLU A 65 -6.34 19.93 18.30
CA GLU A 65 -5.85 20.75 17.18
C GLU A 65 -6.15 22.24 17.42
N GLU A 66 -7.34 22.55 17.94
CA GLU A 66 -7.72 23.93 18.30
C GLU A 66 -6.79 24.51 19.37
N ALA A 67 -6.44 23.74 20.41
CA ALA A 67 -5.49 24.15 21.42
C ALA A 67 -4.11 24.46 20.83
N ALA A 68 -3.62 23.60 19.93
CA ALA A 68 -2.35 23.85 19.24
C ALA A 68 -2.40 25.13 18.38
N MET A 69 -3.53 25.41 17.74
CA MET A 69 -3.72 26.64 16.96
C MET A 69 -3.77 27.89 17.84
N VAL A 70 -4.35 27.81 19.05
CA VAL A 70 -4.29 28.88 20.06
C VAL A 70 -2.85 29.13 20.51
N ASP A 71 -2.03 28.09 20.61
CA ASP A 71 -0.58 28.18 20.87
C ASP A 71 0.25 28.71 19.68
N GLY A 72 -0.41 29.10 18.57
CA GLY A 72 0.22 29.70 17.40
C GLY A 72 0.66 28.69 16.33
N ALA A 73 0.27 27.42 16.43
CA ALA A 73 0.53 26.45 15.38
C ALA A 73 -0.30 26.73 14.12
N SER A 74 0.35 26.71 12.97
CA SER A 74 -0.33 26.63 11.67
C SER A 74 -1.05 25.29 11.50
N THR A 75 -2.02 25.22 10.59
CA THR A 75 -2.76 23.97 10.27
C THR A 75 -1.83 22.80 9.93
N TRP A 76 -0.74 23.06 9.20
CA TRP A 76 0.24 22.01 8.88
C TRP A 76 1.01 21.54 10.12
N GLN A 77 1.32 22.45 11.05
CA GLN A 77 1.96 22.08 12.31
C GLN A 77 1.02 21.28 13.20
N ALA A 78 -0.26 21.69 13.33
CA ALA A 78 -1.27 20.92 14.05
C ALA A 78 -1.41 19.50 13.46
N PHE A 79 -1.53 19.38 12.14
CA PHE A 79 -1.52 18.08 11.46
C PHE A 79 -0.27 17.26 11.79
N ARG A 80 0.93 17.82 11.60
CA ARG A 80 2.20 17.08 11.67
C ARG A 80 2.59 16.68 13.10
N TYR A 81 2.26 17.51 14.08
CA TYR A 81 2.71 17.37 15.48
C TYR A 81 1.61 16.89 16.43
N ILE A 82 0.33 17.06 16.09
CA ILE A 82 -0.80 16.60 16.93
C ILE A 82 -1.51 15.43 16.27
N LEU A 83 -2.14 15.65 15.11
CA LEU A 83 -3.01 14.66 14.49
C LEU A 83 -2.24 13.42 13.99
N LEU A 84 -1.12 13.61 13.30
CA LEU A 84 -0.34 12.53 12.69
C LEU A 84 0.28 11.58 13.75
N PRO A 85 0.90 12.05 14.85
CA PRO A 85 1.41 11.17 15.90
C PRO A 85 0.29 10.39 16.62
N LEU A 86 -0.86 11.02 16.89
CA LEU A 86 -2.00 10.35 17.50
C LEU A 86 -2.62 9.30 16.57
N SER A 87 -2.43 9.47 15.26
CA SER A 87 -2.92 8.56 14.22
C SER A 87 -1.95 7.45 13.83
N ILE A 88 -0.80 7.33 14.49
CA ILE A 88 0.18 6.26 14.23
C ILE A 88 -0.47 4.85 14.19
N PRO A 89 -1.40 4.48 15.10
CA PRO A 89 -2.00 3.15 15.07
C PRO A 89 -2.70 2.83 13.74
N ILE A 90 -3.49 3.77 13.20
CA ILE A 90 -4.21 3.54 11.94
C ILE A 90 -3.27 3.56 10.73
N LEU A 91 -2.21 4.37 10.77
CA LEU A 91 -1.21 4.41 9.71
C LEU A 91 -0.49 3.07 9.58
N MET A 92 -0.22 2.40 10.70
CA MET A 92 0.41 1.07 10.71
C MET A 92 -0.54 -0.01 10.16
N VAL A 93 -1.84 0.08 10.50
CA VAL A 93 -2.86 -0.81 9.91
C VAL A 93 -2.92 -0.64 8.38
N VAL A 94 -2.98 0.60 7.91
CA VAL A 94 -2.99 0.90 6.47
C VAL A 94 -1.71 0.44 5.79
N PHE A 95 -0.55 0.64 6.41
CA PHE A 95 0.74 0.16 5.90
C PHE A 95 0.74 -1.35 5.73
N ILE A 96 0.31 -2.12 6.74
CA ILE A 96 0.24 -3.59 6.66
C ILE A 96 -0.69 -4.02 5.53
N LEU A 97 -1.89 -3.42 5.44
CA LEU A 97 -2.86 -3.74 4.38
C LEU A 97 -2.28 -3.47 2.99
N ALA A 98 -1.67 -2.31 2.78
CA ALA A 98 -1.02 -1.96 1.51
C ALA A 98 0.16 -2.88 1.19
N PHE A 99 0.95 -3.25 2.20
CA PHE A 99 2.10 -4.15 2.04
C PHE A 99 1.68 -5.56 1.63
N VAL A 100 0.66 -6.12 2.29
CA VAL A 100 0.07 -7.43 1.92
C VAL A 100 -0.41 -7.41 0.48
N MET A 101 -1.19 -6.38 0.10
CA MET A 101 -1.72 -6.25 -1.25
C MET A 101 -0.59 -6.13 -2.29
N SER A 102 0.49 -5.43 -1.97
CA SER A 102 1.65 -5.29 -2.85
C SER A 102 2.44 -6.58 -3.03
N ILE A 103 2.64 -7.37 -1.97
CA ILE A 103 3.33 -8.68 -2.05
C ILE A 103 2.52 -9.70 -2.86
N MET A 104 1.20 -9.66 -2.72
CA MET A 104 0.29 -10.55 -3.43
C MET A 104 -0.04 -10.08 -4.85
N GLU A 105 0.44 -8.89 -5.24
CA GLU A 105 0.02 -8.30 -6.50
C GLU A 105 0.62 -9.02 -7.72
N TYR A 106 -0.26 -9.43 -8.63
CA TYR A 106 0.06 -10.19 -9.83
C TYR A 106 -0.35 -9.50 -11.14
N PRO A 107 -1.62 -9.07 -11.37
CA PRO A 107 -2.03 -8.66 -12.71
C PRO A 107 -1.28 -7.44 -13.28
N MET A 108 -1.01 -6.41 -12.49
CA MET A 108 -0.22 -5.26 -12.96
C MET A 108 1.25 -5.64 -13.13
N ALA A 109 1.79 -6.40 -12.17
CA ALA A 109 3.19 -6.80 -12.19
C ALA A 109 3.52 -7.70 -13.39
N SER A 110 2.61 -8.61 -13.78
CA SER A 110 2.82 -9.53 -14.92
C SER A 110 2.79 -8.85 -16.28
N VAL A 111 2.14 -7.69 -16.39
CA VAL A 111 2.08 -6.90 -17.63
C VAL A 111 3.19 -5.84 -17.68
N LEU A 112 3.64 -5.34 -16.53
CA LEU A 112 4.66 -4.29 -16.45
C LEU A 112 6.08 -4.82 -16.33
N LEU A 113 6.31 -6.05 -15.87
CA LEU A 113 7.64 -6.64 -15.67
C LEU A 113 7.85 -7.80 -16.65
N VAL A 114 9.00 -7.82 -17.32
CA VAL A 114 9.28 -8.78 -18.39
C VAL A 114 10.50 -9.64 -18.06
N ASP A 115 11.61 -9.03 -17.66
CA ASP A 115 12.84 -9.78 -17.40
C ASP A 115 12.72 -10.62 -16.12
N GLU A 116 13.15 -11.88 -16.17
CA GLU A 116 13.05 -12.83 -15.05
C GLU A 116 13.63 -12.29 -13.74
N HIS A 117 14.79 -11.63 -13.81
CA HIS A 117 15.48 -11.06 -12.65
C HIS A 117 14.78 -9.82 -12.05
N LYS A 118 13.73 -9.31 -12.68
CA LYS A 118 12.90 -8.19 -12.19
C LYS A 118 11.53 -8.66 -11.72
N LEU A 119 11.17 -9.92 -11.92
CA LEU A 119 9.85 -10.39 -11.54
C LEU A 119 9.67 -10.34 -10.03
N THR A 120 8.48 -9.94 -9.59
CA THR A 120 8.08 -10.14 -8.19
C THR A 120 7.92 -11.63 -7.91
N LEU A 121 7.98 -12.00 -6.63
CA LEU A 121 7.77 -13.39 -6.22
C LEU A 121 6.40 -13.91 -6.69
N ALA A 122 5.36 -13.07 -6.69
CA ALA A 122 4.03 -13.43 -7.17
C ALA A 122 4.01 -13.76 -8.67
N VAL A 123 4.71 -12.98 -9.50
CA VAL A 123 4.79 -13.22 -10.96
C VAL A 123 5.72 -14.39 -11.26
N GLY A 124 6.90 -14.45 -10.64
CA GLY A 124 7.85 -15.54 -10.83
C GLY A 124 7.30 -16.90 -10.40
N ALA A 125 6.50 -16.95 -9.33
CA ALA A 125 5.87 -18.20 -8.89
C ALA A 125 4.93 -18.81 -9.93
N GLN A 126 4.28 -18.00 -10.78
CA GLN A 126 3.40 -18.51 -11.84
C GLN A 126 4.13 -19.36 -12.88
N GLN A 127 5.46 -19.18 -13.04
CA GLN A 127 6.26 -20.01 -13.92
C GLN A 127 6.28 -21.49 -13.50
N TYR A 128 6.05 -21.80 -12.22
CA TYR A 128 5.95 -23.19 -11.73
C TYR A 128 4.64 -23.88 -12.13
N LEU A 129 3.64 -23.10 -12.55
CA LEU A 129 2.33 -23.59 -13.00
C LEU A 129 2.22 -23.62 -14.52
N ALA A 130 3.25 -23.15 -15.24
CA ALA A 130 3.32 -23.21 -16.69
C ALA A 130 3.64 -24.63 -17.19
N ASP A 131 2.99 -25.03 -18.28
CA ASP A 131 3.12 -26.32 -18.99
C ASP A 131 2.71 -27.61 -18.25
N HIS A 132 2.59 -28.69 -19.03
CA HIS A 132 2.05 -30.03 -18.72
C HIS A 132 2.63 -30.77 -17.49
N ASN A 133 3.58 -30.19 -16.75
CA ASN A 133 4.17 -30.78 -15.55
C ASN A 133 4.26 -29.75 -14.42
N GLN A 134 3.09 -29.37 -13.89
CA GLN A 134 2.94 -28.38 -12.83
C GLN A 134 3.76 -28.74 -11.58
N ARG A 135 4.64 -27.83 -11.17
CA ARG A 135 5.55 -28.01 -10.02
C ARG A 135 4.91 -27.45 -8.75
N TRP A 136 3.83 -28.07 -8.30
CA TRP A 136 3.06 -27.64 -7.13
C TRP A 136 3.90 -27.46 -5.86
N GLY A 137 4.91 -28.31 -5.64
CA GLY A 137 5.82 -28.18 -4.49
C GLY A 137 6.61 -26.88 -4.50
N ASN A 138 7.10 -26.44 -5.66
CA ASN A 138 7.84 -25.18 -5.78
C ASN A 138 6.92 -23.96 -5.68
N PHE A 139 5.72 -24.06 -6.27
CA PHE A 139 4.70 -23.03 -6.12
C PHE A 139 4.31 -22.84 -4.64
N ALA A 140 4.08 -23.93 -3.91
CA ALA A 140 3.78 -23.90 -2.48
C ALA A 140 4.95 -23.31 -1.66
N ALA A 141 6.20 -23.68 -1.98
CA ALA A 141 7.37 -23.10 -1.33
C ALA A 141 7.47 -21.58 -1.55
N ALA A 142 7.22 -21.11 -2.78
CA ALA A 142 7.18 -19.68 -3.09
C ALA A 142 6.04 -18.95 -2.34
N ALA A 143 4.86 -19.58 -2.23
CA ALA A 143 3.74 -19.03 -1.48
C ALA A 143 3.99 -18.93 0.03
N VAL A 144 4.69 -19.89 0.63
CA VAL A 144 5.11 -19.80 2.04
C VAL A 144 6.16 -18.71 2.23
N LEU A 145 7.14 -18.62 1.31
CA LEU A 145 8.19 -17.61 1.34
C LEU A 145 7.63 -16.18 1.23
N SER A 146 6.56 -15.95 0.46
CA SER A 146 5.91 -14.63 0.37
C SER A 146 5.24 -14.20 1.67
N GLY A 147 4.84 -15.16 2.52
CA GLY A 147 4.29 -14.88 3.85
C GLY A 147 5.31 -14.37 4.87
N LEU A 148 6.61 -14.65 4.67
CA LEU A 148 7.67 -14.22 5.58
C LEU A 148 7.81 -12.69 5.68
N PRO A 149 7.98 -11.92 4.58
CA PRO A 149 8.08 -10.47 4.67
C PRO A 149 6.81 -9.84 5.27
N ILE A 150 5.63 -10.41 4.97
CA ILE A 150 4.35 -9.97 5.56
C ILE A 150 4.37 -10.14 7.08
N THR A 151 4.77 -11.32 7.56
CA THR A 151 4.86 -11.62 9.00
C THR A 151 5.86 -10.70 9.69
N VAL A 152 7.03 -10.48 9.09
CA VAL A 152 8.07 -9.59 9.64
C VAL A 152 7.55 -8.15 9.73
N ALA A 153 6.91 -7.64 8.67
CA ALA A 153 6.33 -6.30 8.67
C ALA A 153 5.26 -6.15 9.75
N PHE A 154 4.38 -7.14 9.90
CA PHE A 154 3.35 -7.17 10.94
C PHE A 154 3.95 -7.10 12.36
N LEU A 155 4.95 -7.94 12.65
CA LEU A 155 5.61 -7.97 13.96
C LEU A 155 6.30 -6.64 14.29
N ILE A 156 6.94 -6.01 13.30
CA ILE A 156 7.55 -4.69 13.44
C ILE A 156 6.46 -3.64 13.77
N CYS A 157 5.34 -3.68 13.05
CA CYS A 157 4.24 -2.72 13.21
C CYS A 157 3.47 -2.87 14.53
N GLN A 158 3.43 -4.07 15.12
CA GLN A 158 2.61 -4.38 16.30
C GLN A 158 2.81 -3.42 17.49
N ARG A 159 4.05 -2.94 17.73
CA ARG A 159 4.35 -2.03 18.86
C ARG A 159 3.61 -0.68 18.78
N TRP A 160 3.20 -0.27 17.59
CA TRP A 160 2.54 1.01 17.34
C TRP A 160 1.02 0.89 17.23
N ILE A 161 0.51 -0.34 17.14
CA ILE A 161 -0.94 -0.63 17.07
C ILE A 161 -1.55 -0.69 18.49
N ILE A 162 -0.74 -0.61 19.54
CA ILE A 162 -1.18 -0.63 20.94
C ILE A 162 -1.96 0.66 21.23
N GLY A 163 -3.19 0.51 21.73
CA GLY A 163 -4.11 1.62 22.03
C GLY A 163 -3.71 2.44 23.27
N GLY A 164 -4.39 3.58 23.46
CA GLY A 164 -4.24 4.43 24.66
C GLY A 164 -3.52 5.77 24.45
N LEU A 165 -3.10 6.10 23.23
CA LEU A 165 -2.45 7.39 22.90
C LEU A 165 -3.33 8.62 23.22
N THR A 166 -4.65 8.47 23.19
CA THR A 166 -5.62 9.53 23.52
C THR A 166 -6.14 9.47 24.97
N ALA A 167 -5.76 8.44 25.74
CA ALA A 167 -6.26 8.25 27.09
C ALA A 167 -5.70 9.34 28.04
N GLY A 168 -6.60 10.17 28.59
CA GLY A 168 -6.25 11.23 29.55
C GLY A 168 -5.97 12.61 28.95
N GLY A 169 -6.02 12.77 27.63
CA GLY A 169 -5.81 14.06 26.96
C GLY A 169 -6.99 15.03 27.08
N VAL A 170 -8.21 14.49 27.10
CA VAL A 170 -9.45 15.27 27.28
C VAL A 170 -10.25 14.65 28.41
N LYS A 171 -10.79 15.49 29.30
CA LYS A 171 -11.76 15.06 30.31
C LYS A 171 -13.13 14.94 29.66
N GLY A 172 -13.68 13.72 29.66
CA GLY A 172 -15.10 13.43 29.44
C GLY A 172 -15.82 13.20 30.76
#